data_AF-A0A9P0EYY1-F1
#
_entry.id   AF-A0A9P0EYY1-F1
#
_cell.length_a   1.000
_cell.length_b   1.000
_cell.length_c   1.000
_cell.angle_alpha   90.00
_cell.angle_beta   90.00
_cell.angle_gamma   90.00
#
_symmetry.space_group_name_H-M   'P 1'
#
loop_
_entity.id
_entity.type
_entity.pdbx_description
1 polymer ?
#
loop_
_entity_poly.entity_id
_entity_poly.type
_entity_poly.pdbx_seq_one_letter_code
_entity_poly.pdbx_strand_id
1 'polypeptide(L)'
;MGPKKKGKGNKLARMSEEERIRYLQHRAAIEEEARRRKEQLVATYLKNKLKREEAFSRLNNAKINQQWRHVLRQIKNKDLKDDMKTLWSTFETAIKCKNKIIETLLLDLDGAEAQYMLSFKTHSEMIKKLIDMHESRLHDIHENYESQKSAILDEAYKEQKHIQAVANHDLELLGTVKYFTEVNSAEKLQESEKAATEQEDELRNTMQCRIEKMEGAQIKTLEALAKECQKVLRNYSAVIEPITVHYNALKIKDGMSSLDRIENMRCLHKYMETISRLKKQIQDMKMSHKANLENIKTEQSDLTSKFQRLRKQMKLLNDDHAAGIRHLSVVSSSVIAELKVLLEKGRQMQQISENCQKLTTTREKLLPIITKIQIADCENQHPLNACDEKMPEPYNKLLSFWQKFNESKLECEFLKMKHTVCSQENKELREMLQNYMGARPSTSAIPTTKPLNCLIRSQT
;
A
#
# COMPACT_ATOMS: atom_id res chain seq x y z
N MET A 1 -13.62 100.31 59.30
CA MET A 1 -13.44 101.77 59.04
C MET A 1 -13.96 102.06 57.65
N GLY A 2 -14.94 102.98 57.53
CA GLY A 2 -15.72 103.23 56.32
C GLY A 2 -14.92 103.84 55.15
N PRO A 3 -15.61 104.04 54.01
CA PRO A 3 -16.44 105.24 53.96
C PRO A 3 -17.92 104.96 53.63
N LYS A 4 -18.78 105.70 54.35
CA LYS A 4 -20.23 105.77 54.14
C LYS A 4 -20.54 106.22 52.70
N LYS A 5 -21.31 105.42 51.96
CA LYS A 5 -21.94 105.82 50.70
C LYS A 5 -22.89 107.00 50.97
N LYS A 6 -22.44 108.22 50.68
CA LYS A 6 -23.33 109.37 50.48
C LYS A 6 -24.26 109.05 49.31
N GLY A 7 -25.57 109.10 49.55
CA GLY A 7 -26.59 109.09 48.51
C GLY A 7 -26.30 110.21 47.50
N LYS A 8 -25.77 109.84 46.33
CA LYS A 8 -25.77 110.72 45.18
C LYS A 8 -27.19 110.73 44.67
N GLY A 9 -27.84 111.87 44.87
CA GLY A 9 -29.20 112.16 44.44
C GLY A 9 -29.46 111.69 43.01
N ASN A 10 -30.73 111.38 42.79
CA ASN A 10 -31.30 110.88 41.55
C ASN A 10 -30.94 111.82 40.38
N LYS A 11 -29.76 111.64 39.77
CA LYS A 11 -29.31 112.37 38.57
C LYS A 11 -30.27 112.18 37.38
N LEU A 12 -31.18 111.21 37.47
CA LEU A 12 -32.23 110.89 36.51
C LEU A 12 -33.49 111.75 36.66
N ALA A 13 -33.59 112.58 37.70
CA ALA A 13 -34.76 113.45 37.95
C ALA A 13 -34.54 114.93 37.55
N ARG A 14 -33.35 115.27 37.04
CA ARG A 14 -32.92 116.64 36.70
C ARG A 14 -32.37 116.77 35.27
N MET A 15 -32.57 115.75 34.46
CA MET A 15 -32.09 115.63 33.08
C MET A 15 -33.32 115.47 32.17
N SER A 16 -33.28 116.04 30.96
CA SER A 16 -34.35 115.86 29.96
C SER A 16 -34.53 114.36 29.67
N GLU A 17 -35.72 113.94 29.25
CA GLU A 17 -36.06 112.54 29.00
C GLU A 17 -35.04 111.86 28.07
N GLU A 18 -34.47 112.61 27.11
CA GLU A 18 -33.39 112.17 26.22
C GLU A 18 -32.06 111.89 26.93
N GLU A 19 -31.66 112.71 27.90
CA GLU A 19 -30.40 112.56 28.64
C GLU A 19 -30.46 111.39 29.64
N ARG A 20 -31.65 111.15 30.20
CA ARG A 20 -31.95 109.98 31.03
C ARG A 20 -31.85 108.67 30.22
N ILE A 21 -32.38 108.68 29.00
CA ILE A 21 -32.25 107.56 28.06
C ILE A 21 -30.78 107.31 27.70
N ARG A 22 -29.99 108.35 27.37
CA ARG A 22 -28.55 108.21 27.07
C ARG A 22 -27.74 107.68 28.25
N TYR A 23 -28.03 108.12 29.47
CA TYR A 23 -27.32 107.62 30.66
C TYR A 23 -27.66 106.14 30.95
N LEU A 24 -28.93 105.76 30.82
CA LEU A 24 -29.33 104.35 30.95
C LEU A 24 -28.75 103.48 29.84
N GLN A 25 -28.68 103.99 28.61
CA GLN A 25 -28.01 103.36 27.48
C GLN A 25 -26.51 103.19 27.72
N HIS A 26 -25.82 104.23 28.21
CA HIS A 26 -24.39 104.16 28.53
C HIS A 26 -24.11 103.20 29.69
N ARG A 27 -24.97 103.16 30.71
CA ARG A 27 -24.87 102.21 31.82
C ARG A 27 -25.14 100.78 31.36
N ALA A 28 -26.15 100.57 30.52
CA ALA A 28 -26.43 99.29 29.90
C ALA A 28 -25.27 98.84 28.99
N ALA A 29 -24.67 99.75 28.23
CA ALA A 29 -23.49 99.47 27.41
C ALA A 29 -22.26 99.08 28.24
N ILE A 30 -22.01 99.76 29.38
CA ILE A 30 -20.93 99.38 30.31
C ILE A 30 -21.20 98.01 30.95
N GLU A 31 -22.44 97.73 31.36
CA GLU A 31 -22.81 96.46 31.97
C GLU A 31 -22.76 95.31 30.96
N GLU A 32 -23.17 95.57 29.71
CA GLU A 32 -23.07 94.64 28.60
C GLU A 32 -21.61 94.41 28.19
N GLU A 33 -20.76 95.44 28.17
CA GLU A 33 -19.31 95.28 28.00
C GLU A 33 -18.68 94.50 29.15
N ALA A 34 -19.06 94.76 30.40
CA ALA A 34 -18.56 94.02 31.55
C ALA A 34 -19.02 92.54 31.50
N ARG A 35 -20.25 92.28 31.03
CA ARG A 35 -20.76 90.94 30.77
C ARG A 35 -19.98 90.26 29.64
N ARG A 36 -19.75 90.93 28.51
CA ARG A 36 -18.94 90.41 27.40
C ARG A 36 -17.50 90.12 27.84
N ARG A 37 -16.87 90.97 28.65
CA ARG A 37 -15.52 90.72 29.19
C ARG A 37 -15.49 89.50 30.10
N LYS A 38 -16.51 89.32 30.96
CA LYS A 38 -16.65 88.11 31.79
C LYS A 38 -16.88 86.86 30.93
N GLU A 39 -17.76 86.93 29.93
CA GLU A 39 -18.01 85.85 28.99
C GLU A 39 -16.75 85.49 28.18
N GLN A 40 -15.97 86.47 27.74
CA GLN A 40 -14.68 86.28 27.07
C GLN A 40 -13.64 85.63 28.00
N LEU A 41 -13.56 86.04 29.28
CA LEU A 41 -12.71 85.41 30.28
C LEU A 41 -13.09 83.94 30.52
N VAL A 42 -14.38 83.64 30.63
CA VAL A 42 -14.87 82.26 30.76
C VAL A 42 -14.57 81.45 29.50
N ALA A 43 -14.83 82.00 28.30
CA ALA A 43 -14.57 81.31 27.03
C ALA A 43 -13.08 81.03 26.82
N THR A 44 -12.19 81.97 27.16
CA THR A 44 -10.74 81.77 27.07
C THR A 44 -10.25 80.75 28.09
N TYR A 45 -10.78 80.76 29.33
CA TYR A 45 -10.49 79.74 30.33
C TYR A 45 -10.92 78.35 29.85
N LEU A 46 -12.15 78.20 29.35
CA LEU A 46 -12.66 76.93 28.83
C LEU A 46 -11.84 76.43 27.63
N LYS A 47 -11.48 77.32 26.69
CA LYS A 47 -10.61 76.98 25.54
C LYS A 47 -9.23 76.50 26.00
N ASN A 48 -8.64 77.15 27.00
CA ASN A 48 -7.35 76.75 27.55
C ASN A 48 -7.44 75.42 28.33
N LYS A 49 -8.53 75.20 29.07
CA LYS A 49 -8.79 73.93 29.75
C LYS A 49 -8.97 72.79 28.74
N LEU A 50 -9.77 73.02 27.69
CA LEU A 50 -9.98 72.06 26.61
C LEU A 50 -8.67 71.70 25.92
N LYS A 51 -7.84 72.68 25.54
CA LYS A 51 -6.51 72.43 24.94
C LYS A 51 -5.60 71.58 25.84
N ARG A 52 -5.63 71.81 27.17
CA ARG A 52 -4.85 71.00 28.12
C ARG A 52 -5.39 69.58 28.19
N GLU A 53 -6.70 69.40 28.31
CA GLU A 53 -7.30 68.07 28.32
C GLU A 53 -7.07 67.32 27.02
N GLU A 54 -7.14 67.98 25.87
CA GLU A 54 -6.78 67.40 24.57
C GLU A 54 -5.31 66.97 24.52
N ALA A 55 -4.39 67.81 25.02
CA ALA A 55 -2.97 67.46 25.09
C ALA A 55 -2.71 66.26 26.01
N PHE A 56 -3.34 66.22 27.19
CA PHE A 56 -3.26 65.08 28.10
C PHE A 56 -3.90 63.83 27.52
N SER A 57 -5.03 63.94 26.83
CA SER A 57 -5.69 62.83 26.14
C SER A 57 -4.80 62.25 25.04
N ARG A 58 -4.14 63.09 24.23
CA ARG A 58 -3.17 62.64 23.22
C ARG A 58 -1.98 61.92 23.86
N LEU A 59 -1.42 62.47 24.93
CA LEU A 59 -0.30 61.86 25.64
C LEU A 59 -0.70 60.51 26.26
N ASN A 60 -1.86 60.45 26.92
CA ASN A 60 -2.37 59.24 27.54
C ASN A 60 -2.68 58.17 26.49
N ASN A 61 -3.30 58.53 25.37
CA ASN A 61 -3.51 57.62 24.25
C ASN A 61 -2.18 57.08 23.68
N ALA A 62 -1.16 57.92 23.54
CA ALA A 62 0.16 57.48 23.09
C ALA A 62 0.79 56.46 24.07
N LYS A 63 0.71 56.73 25.38
CA LYS A 63 1.19 55.81 26.43
C LYS A 63 0.44 54.47 26.42
N ILE A 64 -0.89 54.52 26.36
CA ILE A 64 -1.75 53.33 26.29
C ILE A 64 -1.42 52.52 25.03
N ASN A 65 -1.32 53.16 23.86
CA ASN A 65 -0.94 52.50 22.62
C ASN A 65 0.45 51.88 22.66
N GLN A 66 1.42 52.54 23.31
CA GLN A 66 2.76 51.98 23.50
C GLN A 66 2.73 50.72 24.38
N GLN A 67 1.96 50.75 25.48
CA GLN A 67 1.77 49.58 26.35
C GLN A 67 1.07 48.44 25.59
N TRP A 68 0.01 48.73 24.84
CA TRP A 68 -0.66 47.72 24.01
C TRP A 68 0.27 47.11 22.97
N ARG A 69 1.07 47.92 22.26
CA ARG A 69 2.07 47.41 21.31
C ARG A 69 3.11 46.52 22.00
N HIS A 70 3.51 46.84 23.22
CA HIS A 70 4.43 46.02 23.99
C HIS A 70 3.79 44.66 24.34
N VAL A 71 2.58 44.67 24.89
CA VAL A 71 1.83 43.45 25.25
C VAL A 71 1.55 42.59 24.01
N LEU A 72 1.07 43.18 22.91
CA LEU A 72 0.79 42.45 21.67
C LEU A 72 2.05 41.83 21.06
N ARG A 73 3.21 42.51 21.12
CA ARG A 73 4.48 41.93 20.68
C ARG A 73 4.94 40.79 21.57
N GLN A 74 4.74 40.88 22.88
CA GLN A 74 5.07 39.78 23.79
C GLN A 74 4.20 38.55 23.51
N ILE A 75 2.88 38.74 23.33
CA ILE A 75 1.96 37.66 22.97
C ILE A 75 2.38 37.06 21.62
N LYS A 76 2.57 37.90 20.58
CA LYS A 76 2.95 37.39 19.26
C LYS A 76 4.29 36.66 19.25
N ASN A 77 5.28 37.14 20.02
CA ASN A 77 6.56 36.44 20.16
C ASN A 77 6.41 35.09 20.87
N LYS A 78 5.49 34.99 21.85
CA LYS A 78 5.19 33.71 22.50
C LYS A 78 4.52 32.76 21.52
N ASP A 79 3.51 33.22 20.78
CA ASP A 79 2.81 32.42 19.76
C ASP A 79 3.81 31.90 18.71
N LEU A 80 4.67 32.77 18.16
CA LEU A 80 5.69 32.37 17.18
C LEU A 80 6.69 31.35 17.74
N LYS A 81 7.04 31.44 19.02
CA LYS A 81 7.92 30.45 19.67
C LYS A 81 7.22 29.11 19.82
N ASP A 82 5.94 29.13 20.17
CA ASP A 82 5.17 27.90 20.33
C ASP A 82 4.88 27.24 18.97
N ASP A 83 4.60 28.03 17.92
CA ASP A 83 4.52 27.57 16.53
C ASP A 83 5.85 26.97 16.05
N MET A 84 6.99 27.60 16.36
CA MET A 84 8.30 27.05 16.01
C MET A 84 8.57 25.71 16.69
N LYS A 85 8.18 25.55 17.96
CA LYS A 85 8.32 24.28 18.71
C LYS A 85 7.42 23.19 18.14
N THR A 86 6.17 23.51 17.80
CA THR A 86 5.27 22.53 17.19
C THR A 86 5.82 22.09 15.84
N LEU A 87 6.27 23.03 15.02
CA LEU A 87 6.89 22.72 13.73
C LEU A 87 8.15 21.85 13.89
N TRP A 88 9.03 22.19 14.83
CA TRP A 88 10.22 21.40 15.13
C TRP A 88 9.87 19.97 15.54
N SER A 89 8.89 19.78 16.42
CA SER A 89 8.40 18.46 16.81
C SER A 89 7.81 17.68 15.62
N THR A 90 7.04 18.34 14.75
CA THR A 90 6.52 17.70 13.53
C THR A 90 7.64 17.27 12.58
N PHE A 91 8.69 18.08 12.41
CA PHE A 91 9.83 17.67 11.59
C PHE A 91 10.60 16.51 12.22
N GLU A 92 10.81 16.52 13.54
CA GLU A 92 11.52 15.43 14.21
C GLU A 92 10.77 14.11 14.08
N THR A 93 9.45 14.12 14.27
CA THR A 93 8.61 12.93 14.05
C THR A 93 8.63 12.47 12.59
N ALA A 94 8.56 13.40 11.63
CA ALA A 94 8.65 13.07 10.21
C ALA A 94 10.01 12.44 9.83
N ILE A 95 11.12 12.97 10.37
CA ILE A 95 12.45 12.42 10.17
C ILE A 95 12.55 11.01 10.78
N LYS A 96 12.07 10.82 12.01
CA LYS A 96 12.06 9.49 12.65
C LYS A 96 11.25 8.47 11.83
N CYS A 97 10.07 8.86 11.33
CA CYS A 97 9.26 8.01 10.46
C CYS A 97 9.98 7.68 9.16
N LYS A 98 10.60 8.66 8.49
CA LYS A 98 11.37 8.43 7.26
C LYS A 98 12.58 7.52 7.49
N ASN A 99 13.33 7.73 8.56
CA ASN A 99 14.47 6.87 8.90
C ASN A 99 14.04 5.42 9.15
N LYS A 100 12.93 5.20 9.87
CA LYS A 100 12.37 3.85 10.06
C LYS A 100 11.97 3.19 8.73
N ILE A 101 11.38 3.96 7.80
CA ILE A 101 11.06 3.45 6.46
C ILE A 101 12.35 3.08 5.72
N ILE A 102 13.39 3.93 5.78
CA ILE A 102 14.69 3.65 5.15
C ILE A 102 15.30 2.37 5.74
N GLU A 103 15.32 2.21 7.07
CA GLU A 103 15.82 1.00 7.72
C GLU A 103 15.07 -0.26 7.29
N THR A 104 13.73 -0.17 7.18
CA THR A 104 12.91 -1.30 6.70
C THR A 104 13.25 -1.64 5.25
N LEU A 105 13.38 -0.63 4.38
CA LEU A 105 13.73 -0.84 2.98
C LEU A 105 15.14 -1.42 2.80
N LEU A 106 16.09 -1.05 3.66
CA LEU A 106 17.43 -1.64 3.66
C LEU A 106 17.38 -3.12 4.05
N LEU A 107 16.62 -3.48 5.08
CA LEU A 107 16.42 -4.89 5.46
C LEU A 107 15.72 -5.70 4.36
N ASP A 108 14.73 -5.12 3.69
CA ASP A 108 14.05 -5.76 2.57
C ASP A 108 15.00 -5.95 1.38
N LEU A 109 15.90 -4.99 1.12
CA LEU A 109 16.92 -5.09 0.09
C LEU A 109 17.93 -6.21 0.40
N ASP A 110 18.44 -6.25 1.63
CA ASP A 110 19.35 -7.31 2.09
C ASP A 110 18.69 -8.70 2.00
N GLY A 111 17.41 -8.79 2.37
CA GLY A 111 16.61 -10.00 2.25
C GLY A 111 16.42 -10.45 0.79
N ALA A 112 16.14 -9.52 -0.12
CA ALA A 112 16.01 -9.78 -1.54
C ALA A 112 17.35 -10.23 -2.17
N GLU A 113 18.47 -9.60 -1.78
CA GLU A 113 19.80 -9.97 -2.23
C GLU A 113 20.17 -11.38 -1.75
N ALA A 114 19.92 -11.70 -0.47
CA ALA A 114 20.17 -13.04 0.06
C ALA A 114 19.35 -14.12 -0.67
N GLN A 115 18.09 -13.84 -0.98
CA GLN A 115 17.25 -14.75 -1.77
C GLN A 115 17.76 -14.91 -3.21
N TYR A 116 18.16 -13.82 -3.86
CA TYR A 116 18.76 -13.86 -5.20
C TYR A 116 20.03 -14.71 -5.22
N MET A 117 20.95 -14.47 -4.27
CA MET A 117 22.21 -15.20 -4.17
C MET A 117 21.98 -16.70 -3.94
N LEU A 118 21.04 -17.05 -3.06
CA LEU A 118 20.66 -18.44 -2.84
C LEU A 118 20.05 -19.08 -4.11
N SER A 119 19.13 -18.40 -4.79
CA SER A 119 18.52 -18.89 -6.02
C SER A 119 19.56 -19.07 -7.14
N PHE A 120 20.51 -18.14 -7.26
CA PHE A 120 21.58 -18.22 -8.24
C PHE A 120 22.50 -19.41 -7.93
N LYS A 121 22.90 -19.57 -6.67
CA LYS A 121 23.74 -20.69 -6.24
C LYS A 121 23.06 -22.04 -6.51
N THR A 122 21.81 -22.21 -6.13
CA THR A 122 21.08 -23.47 -6.35
C THR A 122 20.87 -23.76 -7.83
N HIS A 123 20.58 -22.74 -8.65
CA HIS A 123 20.48 -22.90 -10.10
C HIS A 123 21.82 -23.30 -10.72
N SER A 124 22.91 -22.65 -10.33
CA SER A 124 24.27 -22.98 -10.79
C SER A 124 24.67 -24.41 -10.41
N GLU A 125 24.37 -24.84 -9.18
CA GLU A 125 24.58 -26.22 -8.73
C GLU A 125 23.74 -27.23 -9.55
N MET A 126 22.50 -26.89 -9.89
CA MET A 126 21.65 -27.74 -10.72
C MET A 126 22.18 -27.85 -12.16
N ILE A 127 22.63 -26.75 -12.75
CA ILE A 127 23.29 -26.76 -14.06
C ILE A 127 24.53 -27.64 -14.02
N LYS A 128 25.36 -27.51 -12.97
CA LYS A 128 26.55 -28.35 -12.80
C LYS A 128 26.19 -29.84 -12.76
N LYS A 129 25.20 -30.23 -11.95
CA LYS A 129 24.70 -31.62 -11.91
C LYS A 129 24.21 -32.10 -13.28
N LEU A 130 23.54 -31.24 -14.05
CA LEU A 130 23.09 -31.59 -15.40
C LEU A 130 24.26 -31.81 -16.35
N ILE A 131 25.28 -30.96 -16.28
CA ILE A 131 26.53 -31.13 -17.04
C ILE A 131 27.21 -32.44 -16.67
N ASP A 132 27.40 -32.71 -15.37
CA ASP A 132 28.05 -33.93 -14.87
C ASP A 132 27.30 -35.21 -15.36
N MET A 133 25.96 -35.20 -15.33
CA MET A 133 25.15 -36.30 -15.87
C MET A 133 25.32 -36.48 -17.38
N HIS A 134 25.39 -35.38 -18.14
CA HIS A 134 25.59 -35.44 -19.58
C HIS A 134 27.00 -35.89 -19.94
N GLU A 135 28.01 -35.47 -19.20
CA GLU A 135 29.40 -35.93 -19.35
C GLU A 135 29.51 -37.43 -19.08
N SER A 136 28.93 -37.93 -17.99
CA SER A 136 28.88 -39.38 -17.71
C SER A 136 28.21 -40.15 -18.84
N ARG A 137 27.05 -39.68 -19.32
CA ARG A 137 26.35 -40.35 -20.43
C ARG A 137 27.17 -40.35 -21.72
N LEU A 138 27.86 -39.24 -22.01
CA LEU A 138 28.75 -39.13 -23.17
C LEU A 138 29.93 -40.09 -23.05
N HIS A 139 30.51 -40.21 -21.85
CA HIS A 139 31.57 -41.16 -21.55
C HIS A 139 31.12 -42.60 -21.80
N ASP A 140 29.97 -43.00 -21.26
CA ASP A 140 29.41 -44.35 -21.44
C ASP A 140 29.15 -44.67 -22.92
N ILE A 141 28.62 -43.72 -23.68
CA ILE A 141 28.38 -43.91 -25.13
C ILE A 141 29.72 -44.02 -25.87
N HIS A 142 30.71 -43.20 -25.52
CA HIS A 142 32.02 -43.25 -26.16
C HIS A 142 32.75 -44.56 -25.87
N GLU A 143 32.73 -45.03 -24.62
CA GLU A 143 33.31 -46.31 -24.22
C GLU A 143 32.63 -47.48 -24.95
N ASN A 144 31.29 -47.50 -25.00
CA ASN A 144 30.55 -48.50 -25.76
C ASN A 144 30.89 -48.48 -27.25
N TYR A 145 31.02 -47.29 -27.85
CA TYR A 145 31.40 -47.15 -29.25
C TYR A 145 32.81 -47.70 -29.52
N GLU A 146 33.80 -47.33 -28.70
CA GLU A 146 35.17 -47.83 -28.86
C GLU A 146 35.24 -49.35 -28.61
N SER A 147 34.48 -49.87 -27.65
CA SER A 147 34.38 -51.32 -27.43
C SER A 147 33.77 -52.05 -28.63
N GLN A 148 32.69 -51.53 -29.21
CA GLN A 148 32.05 -52.13 -30.39
C GLN A 148 32.97 -52.06 -31.62
N LYS A 149 33.63 -50.92 -31.81
CA LYS A 149 34.60 -50.72 -32.89
C LYS A 149 35.77 -51.70 -32.77
N SER A 150 36.33 -51.88 -31.57
CA SER A 150 37.39 -52.86 -31.33
C SER A 150 36.91 -54.29 -31.63
N ALA A 151 35.71 -54.65 -31.18
CA ALA A 151 35.15 -55.98 -31.42
C ALA A 151 34.97 -56.28 -32.92
N ILE A 152 34.43 -55.33 -33.69
CA ILE A 152 34.26 -55.45 -35.14
C ILE A 152 35.60 -55.55 -35.86
N LEU A 153 36.59 -54.75 -35.45
CA LEU A 153 37.94 -54.82 -36.01
C LEU A 153 38.58 -56.19 -35.73
N ASP A 154 38.47 -56.70 -34.50
CA ASP A 154 38.99 -58.01 -34.13
C ASP A 154 38.32 -59.15 -34.92
N GLU A 155 37.00 -59.07 -35.14
CA GLU A 155 36.26 -60.02 -35.98
C GLU A 155 36.71 -59.95 -37.44
N ALA A 156 36.85 -58.75 -38.01
CA ALA A 156 37.36 -58.57 -39.36
C ALA A 156 38.79 -59.11 -39.54
N TYR A 157 39.67 -58.90 -38.55
CA TYR A 157 41.01 -59.47 -38.57
C TYR A 157 41.02 -61.01 -38.48
N LYS A 158 40.13 -61.59 -37.68
CA LYS A 158 39.97 -63.06 -37.60
C LYS A 158 39.47 -63.63 -38.93
N GLU A 159 38.46 -63.00 -39.52
CA GLU A 159 37.91 -63.41 -40.82
C GLU A 159 38.96 -63.30 -41.93
N GLN A 160 39.69 -62.18 -41.99
CA GLN A 160 40.79 -62.02 -42.94
C GLN A 160 41.84 -63.13 -42.82
N LYS A 161 42.25 -63.47 -41.59
CA LYS A 161 43.19 -64.57 -41.34
C LYS A 161 42.60 -65.92 -41.75
N HIS A 162 41.31 -66.15 -41.49
CA HIS A 162 40.64 -67.38 -41.87
C HIS A 162 40.56 -67.55 -43.39
N ILE A 163 40.11 -66.53 -44.12
CA ILE A 163 40.08 -66.51 -45.59
C ILE A 163 41.48 -66.76 -46.15
N GLN A 164 42.51 -66.12 -45.60
CA GLN A 164 43.88 -66.33 -46.06
C GLN A 164 44.38 -67.76 -45.80
N ALA A 165 44.02 -68.35 -44.65
CA ALA A 165 44.37 -69.74 -44.36
C ALA A 165 43.66 -70.73 -45.30
N VAL A 166 42.37 -70.52 -45.58
CA VAL A 166 41.60 -71.34 -46.54
C VAL A 166 42.19 -71.20 -47.95
N ALA A 167 42.46 -69.97 -48.40
CA ALA A 167 43.05 -69.73 -49.72
C ALA A 167 44.42 -70.40 -49.86
N ASN A 168 45.26 -70.36 -48.82
CA ASN A 168 46.56 -71.06 -48.83
C ASN A 168 46.37 -72.58 -48.91
N HIS A 169 45.43 -73.14 -48.15
CA HIS A 169 45.12 -74.57 -48.17
C HIS A 169 44.60 -75.02 -49.54
N ASP A 170 43.68 -74.26 -50.15
CA ASP A 170 43.15 -74.54 -51.49
C ASP A 170 44.25 -74.46 -52.55
N LEU A 171 45.19 -73.52 -52.42
CA LEU A 171 46.34 -73.38 -53.32
C LEU A 171 47.29 -74.59 -53.21
N GLU A 172 47.55 -75.08 -51.99
CA GLU A 172 48.29 -76.32 -51.76
C GLU A 172 47.58 -77.52 -52.40
N LEU A 173 46.27 -77.66 -52.18
CA LEU A 173 45.46 -78.74 -52.76
C LEU A 173 45.47 -78.69 -54.29
N LEU A 174 45.24 -77.52 -54.89
CA LEU A 174 45.35 -77.31 -56.33
C LEU A 174 46.74 -77.65 -56.85
N GLY A 175 47.80 -77.31 -56.10
CA GLY A 175 49.17 -77.72 -56.40
C GLY A 175 49.33 -79.24 -56.47
N THR A 176 48.76 -79.98 -55.51
CA THR A 176 48.80 -81.46 -55.52
C THR A 176 47.98 -82.07 -56.66
N VAL A 177 46.77 -81.55 -56.92
CA VAL A 177 45.92 -82.03 -58.03
C VAL A 177 46.60 -81.76 -59.36
N LYS A 178 47.14 -80.55 -59.55
CA LYS A 178 47.90 -80.20 -60.76
C LYS A 178 49.05 -81.18 -60.99
N TYR A 179 49.87 -81.42 -59.97
CA TYR A 179 50.97 -82.39 -60.05
C TYR A 179 50.48 -83.80 -60.46
N PHE A 180 49.42 -84.30 -59.81
CA PHE A 180 48.85 -85.62 -60.15
C PHE A 180 48.30 -85.67 -61.58
N THR A 181 47.63 -84.61 -62.04
CA THR A 181 47.12 -84.53 -63.41
C THR A 181 48.24 -84.45 -64.44
N GLU A 182 49.33 -83.73 -64.15
CA GLU A 182 50.51 -83.64 -65.03
C GLU A 182 51.17 -85.02 -65.17
N VAL A 183 51.40 -85.73 -64.06
CA VAL A 183 51.98 -87.10 -64.07
C VAL A 183 51.09 -88.06 -64.86
N ASN A 184 49.79 -88.12 -64.57
CA ASN A 184 48.85 -89.00 -65.28
C ASN A 184 48.72 -88.63 -66.77
N SER A 185 48.78 -87.34 -67.11
CA SER A 185 48.77 -86.90 -68.51
C SER A 185 50.05 -87.30 -69.25
N ALA A 186 51.20 -87.24 -68.58
CA ALA A 186 52.48 -87.69 -69.13
C ALA A 186 52.51 -89.22 -69.33
N GLU A 187 51.99 -90.00 -68.37
CA GLU A 187 51.85 -91.45 -68.50
C GLU A 187 50.93 -91.83 -69.67
N LYS A 188 49.75 -91.19 -69.78
CA LYS A 188 48.83 -91.40 -70.91
C LYS A 188 49.42 -90.98 -72.25
N LEU A 189 50.17 -89.88 -72.29
CA LEU A 189 50.87 -89.45 -73.49
C LEU A 189 51.90 -90.50 -73.91
N GLN A 190 52.68 -91.03 -72.96
CA GLN A 190 53.66 -92.09 -73.23
C GLN A 190 53.00 -93.39 -73.71
N GLU A 191 51.85 -93.77 -73.14
CA GLU A 191 51.07 -94.94 -73.59
C GLU A 191 50.48 -94.73 -74.99
N SER A 192 49.94 -93.54 -75.27
CA SER A 192 49.46 -93.16 -76.60
C SER A 192 50.60 -93.09 -77.62
N GLU A 193 51.78 -92.62 -77.26
CA GLU A 193 52.95 -92.59 -78.14
C GLU A 193 53.41 -94.01 -78.47
N LYS A 194 53.45 -94.92 -77.49
CA LYS A 194 53.73 -96.35 -77.73
C LYS A 194 52.69 -96.97 -78.68
N ALA A 195 51.40 -96.77 -78.41
CA ALA A 195 50.33 -97.27 -79.26
C ALA A 195 50.33 -96.64 -80.67
N ALA A 196 50.70 -95.36 -80.79
CA ALA A 196 50.85 -94.68 -82.07
C ALA A 196 52.06 -95.21 -82.86
N THR A 197 53.21 -95.48 -82.20
CA THR A 197 54.35 -96.10 -82.88
C THR A 197 54.03 -97.53 -83.34
N GLU A 198 53.25 -98.28 -82.57
CA GLU A 198 52.76 -99.62 -82.94
C GLU A 198 51.79 -99.56 -84.13
N GLN A 199 50.86 -98.59 -84.14
CA GLN A 199 49.95 -98.37 -85.26
C GLN A 199 50.66 -97.80 -86.50
N GLU A 200 51.65 -96.92 -86.35
CA GLU A 200 52.47 -96.42 -87.45
C GLU A 200 53.26 -97.56 -88.09
N ASP A 201 53.80 -98.51 -87.33
CA ASP A 201 54.49 -99.68 -87.88
C ASP A 201 53.54 -100.67 -88.59
N GLU A 202 52.26 -100.76 -88.19
CA GLU A 202 51.20 -101.49 -88.90
C GLU A 202 50.69 -100.77 -90.17
N LEU A 203 50.50 -99.45 -90.10
CA LEU A 203 50.01 -98.62 -91.20
C LEU A 203 51.07 -98.37 -92.27
N ARG A 204 52.35 -98.23 -91.89
CA ARG A 204 53.47 -98.11 -92.83
C ARG A 204 53.66 -99.37 -93.68
N ASN A 205 53.25 -100.54 -93.17
CA ASN A 205 53.20 -101.79 -93.93
C ASN A 205 51.95 -101.96 -94.82
N THR A 206 50.89 -101.16 -94.64
CA THR A 206 49.60 -101.34 -95.36
C THR A 206 49.16 -100.14 -96.21
N MET A 207 49.65 -98.92 -95.98
CA MET A 207 49.20 -97.69 -96.66
C MET A 207 50.13 -97.14 -97.75
N GLN A 208 51.31 -97.71 -97.99
CA GLN A 208 52.14 -97.33 -99.15
C GLN A 208 51.43 -97.60 -100.50
N CYS A 209 50.41 -98.48 -100.52
CA CYS A 209 49.73 -98.90 -101.75
C CYS A 209 48.34 -98.26 -101.98
N ARG A 210 47.85 -97.36 -101.10
CA ARG A 210 46.44 -96.88 -101.14
C ARG A 210 46.23 -95.36 -101.29
N ILE A 211 47.26 -94.54 -101.14
CA ILE A 211 47.15 -93.08 -101.23
C ILE A 211 47.13 -92.59 -102.70
N GLU A 212 47.68 -93.33 -103.66
CA GLU A 212 47.72 -92.90 -105.08
C GLU A 212 46.36 -92.95 -105.82
N LYS A 213 45.29 -93.50 -105.24
CA LYS A 213 44.04 -93.81 -105.99
C LYS A 213 42.84 -92.89 -105.80
N MET A 214 42.85 -91.91 -104.89
CA MET A 214 41.59 -91.25 -104.48
C MET A 214 41.64 -89.71 -104.29
N GLU A 215 42.32 -88.95 -105.16
CA GLU A 215 42.28 -87.46 -105.07
C GLU A 215 42.03 -86.76 -106.42
N GLY A 216 40.94 -87.12 -107.12
CA GLY A 216 40.59 -86.47 -108.39
C GLY A 216 39.17 -85.92 -108.55
N ALA A 217 38.18 -86.41 -107.78
CA ALA A 217 36.76 -86.25 -108.19
C ALA A 217 35.84 -85.46 -107.24
N GLN A 218 36.26 -85.04 -106.04
CA GLN A 218 35.34 -84.47 -105.03
C GLN A 218 35.33 -82.93 -104.91
N ILE A 219 36.23 -82.21 -105.59
CA ILE A 219 36.39 -80.76 -105.37
C ILE A 219 35.28 -79.93 -106.05
N LYS A 220 34.69 -80.41 -107.15
CA LYS A 220 33.72 -79.61 -107.94
C LYS A 220 32.29 -79.59 -107.38
N THR A 221 31.91 -80.57 -106.54
CA THR A 221 30.57 -80.63 -105.94
C THR A 221 30.43 -79.73 -104.70
N LEU A 222 31.53 -79.48 -103.98
CA LEU A 222 31.55 -78.63 -102.78
C LEU A 222 31.36 -77.14 -103.10
N GLU A 223 31.90 -76.67 -104.24
CA GLU A 223 31.82 -75.25 -104.63
C GLU A 223 30.43 -74.81 -105.10
N ALA A 224 29.63 -75.72 -105.65
CA ALA A 224 28.27 -75.43 -106.10
C ALA A 224 27.30 -75.22 -104.93
N LEU A 225 27.43 -76.03 -103.87
CA LEU A 225 26.58 -75.95 -102.67
C LEU A 225 26.84 -74.68 -101.84
N ALA A 226 28.08 -74.18 -101.84
CA ALA A 226 28.47 -72.97 -101.11
C ALA A 226 27.81 -71.69 -101.66
N LYS A 227 27.56 -71.62 -102.99
CA LYS A 227 26.94 -70.45 -103.63
C LYS A 227 25.44 -70.34 -103.37
N GLU A 228 24.74 -71.47 -103.20
CA GLU A 228 23.30 -71.53 -102.90
C GLU A 228 23.00 -70.99 -101.49
N CYS A 229 23.77 -71.43 -100.48
CA CYS A 229 23.62 -70.99 -99.08
C CYS A 229 23.86 -69.48 -98.92
N GLN A 230 24.77 -68.90 -99.71
CA GLN A 230 25.11 -67.48 -99.63
C GLN A 230 23.99 -66.56 -100.16
N LYS A 231 23.13 -67.04 -101.07
CA LYS A 231 21.95 -66.31 -101.54
C LYS A 231 20.84 -66.27 -100.50
N VAL A 232 20.57 -67.39 -99.84
CA VAL A 232 19.55 -67.49 -98.77
C VAL A 232 19.90 -66.58 -97.60
N LEU A 233 21.18 -66.52 -97.21
CA LEU A 233 21.66 -65.66 -96.13
C LEU A 233 21.42 -64.17 -96.39
N ARG A 234 21.67 -63.69 -97.62
CA ARG A 234 21.47 -62.26 -97.96
C ARG A 234 20.01 -61.85 -97.91
N ASN A 235 19.10 -62.71 -98.38
CA ASN A 235 17.67 -62.43 -98.34
C ASN A 235 17.14 -62.42 -96.90
N TYR A 236 17.66 -63.29 -96.04
CA TYR A 236 17.28 -63.35 -94.63
C TYR A 236 17.80 -62.13 -93.85
N SER A 237 19.04 -61.70 -94.09
CA SER A 237 19.60 -60.46 -93.52
C SER A 237 18.81 -59.23 -93.94
N ALA A 238 18.41 -59.11 -95.21
CA ALA A 238 17.66 -57.94 -95.70
C ALA A 238 16.29 -57.75 -95.03
N VAL A 239 15.64 -58.82 -94.59
CA VAL A 239 14.34 -58.76 -93.88
C VAL A 239 14.51 -58.49 -92.38
N ILE A 240 15.58 -59.02 -91.77
CA ILE A 240 15.81 -58.92 -90.31
C ILE A 240 16.42 -57.57 -89.91
N GLU A 241 17.32 -57.01 -90.73
CA GLU A 241 18.03 -55.75 -90.44
C GLU A 241 17.11 -54.60 -89.94
N PRO A 242 16.01 -54.23 -90.64
CA PRO A 242 15.13 -53.15 -90.19
C PRO A 242 14.38 -53.48 -88.89
N ILE A 243 14.06 -54.76 -88.66
CA ILE A 243 13.41 -55.22 -87.42
C ILE A 243 14.40 -55.11 -86.25
N THR A 244 15.66 -55.52 -86.45
CA THR A 244 16.71 -55.39 -85.43
C THR A 244 17.03 -53.94 -85.09
N VAL A 245 17.03 -53.03 -86.07
CA VAL A 245 17.23 -51.59 -85.81
C VAL A 245 16.06 -51.01 -85.01
N HIS A 246 14.82 -51.34 -85.38
CA HIS A 246 13.64 -50.86 -84.66
C HIS A 246 13.57 -51.42 -83.23
N TYR A 247 13.85 -52.71 -83.05
CA TYR A 247 13.92 -53.34 -81.72
C TYR A 247 15.00 -52.70 -80.84
N ASN A 248 16.19 -52.44 -81.39
CA ASN A 248 17.26 -51.77 -80.65
C ASN A 248 16.88 -50.34 -80.25
N ALA A 249 16.19 -49.59 -81.12
CA ALA A 249 15.68 -48.27 -80.78
C ALA A 249 14.64 -48.32 -79.65
N LEU A 250 13.70 -49.28 -79.68
CA LEU A 250 12.76 -49.49 -78.58
C LEU A 250 13.47 -49.90 -77.29
N LYS A 251 14.46 -50.80 -77.37
CA LYS A 251 15.23 -51.27 -76.21
C LYS A 251 15.97 -50.14 -75.50
N ILE A 252 16.57 -49.21 -76.25
CA ILE A 252 17.23 -48.03 -75.68
C ILE A 252 16.20 -47.12 -75.01
N LYS A 253 15.05 -46.88 -75.66
CA LYS A 253 13.97 -46.05 -75.12
C LYS A 253 13.35 -46.64 -73.85
N ASP A 254 13.17 -47.96 -73.79
CA ASP A 254 12.72 -48.69 -72.60
C ASP A 254 13.76 -48.60 -71.47
N GLY A 255 15.05 -48.70 -71.80
CA GLY A 255 16.14 -48.49 -70.85
C GLY A 255 16.12 -47.09 -70.22
N MET A 256 15.96 -46.04 -71.03
CA MET A 256 15.85 -44.66 -70.56
C MET A 256 14.59 -44.46 -69.70
N SER A 257 13.44 -44.96 -70.16
CA SER A 257 12.17 -44.85 -69.42
C SER A 257 12.20 -45.60 -68.09
N SER A 258 12.94 -46.72 -68.01
CA SER A 258 13.17 -47.47 -66.78
C SER A 258 14.01 -46.68 -65.77
N LEU A 259 15.08 -46.02 -66.23
CA LEU A 259 15.91 -45.15 -65.37
C LEU A 259 15.10 -43.98 -64.83
N ASP A 260 14.32 -43.30 -65.69
CA ASP A 260 13.44 -42.21 -65.26
C ASP A 260 12.39 -42.69 -64.25
N ARG A 261 11.87 -43.91 -64.41
CA ARG A 261 10.95 -44.52 -63.44
C ARG A 261 11.62 -44.76 -62.08
N ILE A 262 12.88 -45.19 -62.05
CA ILE A 262 13.66 -45.38 -60.81
C ILE A 262 13.93 -44.03 -60.13
N GLU A 263 14.33 -43.03 -60.90
CA GLU A 263 14.59 -41.67 -60.39
C GLU A 263 13.31 -41.06 -59.79
N ASN A 264 12.19 -41.18 -60.52
CA ASN A 264 10.87 -40.74 -60.06
C ASN A 264 10.42 -41.49 -58.80
N MET A 265 10.67 -42.80 -58.70
CA MET A 265 10.38 -43.58 -57.49
C MET A 265 11.20 -43.12 -56.28
N ARG A 266 12.49 -42.78 -56.46
CA ARG A 266 13.30 -42.17 -55.38
C ARG A 266 12.76 -40.82 -54.95
N CYS A 267 12.39 -39.96 -55.90
CA CYS A 267 11.81 -38.66 -55.61
C CYS A 267 10.48 -38.80 -54.85
N LEU A 268 9.60 -39.71 -55.29
CA LEU A 268 8.36 -40.03 -54.59
C LEU A 268 8.61 -40.52 -53.16
N HIS A 269 9.62 -41.37 -52.94
CA HIS A 269 9.95 -41.85 -51.60
C HIS A 269 10.39 -40.70 -50.68
N LYS A 270 11.27 -39.80 -51.16
CA LYS A 270 11.69 -38.59 -50.43
C LYS A 270 10.49 -37.69 -50.10
N TYR A 271 9.57 -37.52 -51.05
CA TYR A 271 8.35 -36.75 -50.80
C TYR A 271 7.42 -37.43 -49.78
N MET A 272 7.29 -38.76 -49.81
CA MET A 272 6.51 -39.51 -48.81
C MET A 272 7.11 -39.41 -47.41
N GLU A 273 8.44 -39.51 -47.27
CA GLU A 273 9.13 -39.34 -45.99
C GLU A 273 8.97 -37.91 -45.44
N THR A 274 9.12 -36.90 -46.30
CA THR A 274 8.94 -35.50 -45.88
C THR A 274 7.50 -35.21 -45.48
N ILE A 275 6.50 -35.71 -46.22
CA ILE A 275 5.09 -35.63 -45.84
C ILE A 275 4.85 -36.31 -44.48
N SER A 276 5.40 -37.50 -44.27
CA SER A 276 5.23 -38.25 -43.01
C SER A 276 5.86 -37.52 -41.83
N ARG A 277 7.06 -36.95 -42.01
CA ARG A 277 7.74 -36.11 -41.02
C ARG A 277 6.93 -34.86 -40.69
N LEU A 278 6.44 -34.15 -41.70
CA LEU A 278 5.63 -32.94 -41.51
C LEU A 278 4.31 -33.27 -40.82
N LYS A 279 3.64 -34.37 -41.17
CA LYS A 279 2.44 -34.85 -40.47
C LYS A 279 2.71 -35.12 -38.99
N LYS A 280 3.83 -35.78 -38.67
CA LYS A 280 4.25 -36.02 -37.28
C LYS A 280 4.50 -34.71 -36.54
N GLN A 281 5.24 -33.78 -37.13
CA GLN A 281 5.48 -32.46 -36.55
C GLN A 281 4.19 -31.69 -36.27
N ILE A 282 3.22 -31.70 -37.20
CA ILE A 282 1.91 -31.07 -37.00
C ILE A 282 1.17 -31.73 -35.84
N GLN A 283 1.22 -33.06 -35.74
CA GLN A 283 0.58 -33.79 -34.64
C GLN A 283 1.22 -33.47 -33.29
N ASP A 284 2.56 -33.46 -33.21
CA ASP A 284 3.31 -33.12 -31.99
C ASP A 284 3.02 -31.68 -31.56
N MET A 285 3.03 -30.74 -32.51
CA MET A 285 2.65 -29.34 -32.26
C MET A 285 1.20 -29.23 -31.77
N LYS A 286 0.26 -29.96 -32.37
CA LYS A 286 -1.15 -29.96 -31.95
C LYS A 286 -1.33 -30.52 -30.54
N MET A 287 -0.59 -31.57 -30.17
CA MET A 287 -0.64 -32.14 -28.82
C MET A 287 -0.01 -31.21 -27.79
N SER A 288 1.14 -30.62 -28.09
CA SER A 288 1.79 -29.60 -27.24
C SER A 288 0.88 -28.38 -27.04
N HIS A 289 0.27 -27.88 -28.11
CA HIS A 289 -0.62 -26.72 -28.02
C HIS A 289 -1.89 -27.03 -27.23
N LYS A 290 -2.46 -28.23 -27.37
CA LYS A 290 -3.58 -28.70 -26.53
C LYS A 290 -3.19 -28.78 -25.05
N ALA A 291 -2.03 -29.35 -24.73
CA ALA A 291 -1.54 -29.43 -23.36
C ALA A 291 -1.33 -28.02 -22.76
N ASN A 292 -0.72 -27.11 -23.52
CA ASN A 292 -0.54 -25.72 -23.09
C ASN A 292 -1.87 -25.01 -22.88
N LEU A 293 -2.86 -25.21 -23.76
CA LEU A 293 -4.20 -24.63 -23.59
C LEU A 293 -4.91 -25.16 -22.34
N GLU A 294 -4.80 -26.45 -22.05
CA GLU A 294 -5.37 -27.01 -20.82
C GLU A 294 -4.65 -26.48 -19.58
N ASN A 295 -3.31 -26.38 -19.59
CA ASN A 295 -2.56 -25.76 -18.50
C ASN A 295 -3.01 -24.31 -18.26
N ILE A 296 -3.08 -23.48 -19.31
CA ILE A 296 -3.53 -22.08 -19.20
C ILE A 296 -4.97 -22.00 -18.66
N LYS A 297 -5.88 -22.89 -19.08
CA LYS A 297 -7.25 -22.94 -18.54
C LYS A 297 -7.27 -23.30 -17.06
N THR A 298 -6.44 -24.25 -16.62
CA THR A 298 -6.35 -24.61 -15.20
C THR A 298 -5.81 -23.45 -14.37
N GLU A 299 -4.74 -22.79 -14.82
CA GLU A 299 -4.20 -21.58 -14.17
C GLU A 299 -5.22 -20.45 -14.12
N GLN A 300 -5.97 -20.23 -15.20
CA GLN A 300 -7.04 -19.23 -15.24
C GLN A 300 -8.16 -19.56 -14.23
N SER A 301 -8.58 -20.81 -14.14
CA SER A 301 -9.57 -21.28 -13.15
C SER A 301 -9.07 -21.06 -11.73
N ASP A 302 -7.81 -21.42 -11.46
CA ASP A 302 -7.18 -21.27 -10.15
C ASP A 302 -7.05 -19.80 -9.74
N LEU A 303 -6.59 -18.93 -10.64
CA LEU A 303 -6.52 -17.49 -10.41
C LEU A 303 -7.91 -16.89 -10.17
N THR A 304 -8.90 -17.33 -10.95
CA THR A 304 -10.30 -16.88 -10.77
C THR A 304 -10.84 -17.30 -9.40
N SER A 305 -10.58 -18.53 -8.96
CA SER A 305 -10.98 -19.01 -7.63
C SER A 305 -10.30 -18.23 -6.50
N LYS A 306 -8.99 -17.95 -6.62
CA LYS A 306 -8.22 -17.12 -5.68
C LYS A 306 -8.77 -15.70 -5.61
N PHE A 307 -9.07 -15.09 -6.76
CA PHE A 307 -9.68 -13.76 -6.84
C PHE A 307 -11.05 -13.71 -6.16
N GLN A 308 -11.92 -14.70 -6.42
CA GLN A 308 -13.22 -14.78 -5.78
C GLN A 308 -13.11 -14.94 -4.25
N ARG A 309 -12.15 -15.73 -3.77
CA ARG A 309 -11.87 -15.88 -2.33
C ARG A 309 -11.41 -14.56 -1.70
N LEU A 310 -10.46 -13.88 -2.33
CA LEU A 310 -9.98 -12.56 -1.87
C LEU A 310 -11.11 -11.53 -1.86
N ARG A 311 -11.96 -11.51 -2.89
CA ARG A 311 -13.11 -10.61 -2.96
C ARG A 311 -14.12 -10.88 -1.82
N LYS A 312 -14.36 -12.15 -1.47
CA LYS A 312 -15.20 -12.50 -0.31
C LYS A 312 -14.58 -12.04 1.01
N GLN A 313 -13.27 -12.25 1.20
CA GLN A 313 -12.54 -11.80 2.39
C GLN A 313 -12.56 -10.28 2.54
N MET A 314 -12.33 -9.55 1.45
CA MET A 314 -12.40 -8.08 1.45
C MET A 314 -13.80 -7.57 1.80
N LYS A 315 -14.86 -8.24 1.31
CA LYS A 315 -16.23 -7.89 1.67
C LYS A 315 -16.49 -8.10 3.16
N LEU A 316 -16.08 -9.24 3.72
CA LEU A 316 -16.22 -9.53 5.16
C LEU A 316 -15.48 -8.49 6.02
N LEU A 317 -14.22 -8.19 5.71
CA LEU A 317 -13.44 -7.16 6.41
C LEU A 317 -14.10 -5.78 6.34
N ASN A 318 -14.63 -5.40 5.18
CA ASN A 318 -15.34 -4.13 5.04
C ASN A 318 -16.64 -4.10 5.85
N ASP A 319 -17.40 -5.21 5.88
CA ASP A 319 -18.63 -5.33 6.67
C ASP A 319 -18.30 -5.25 8.19
N ASP A 320 -17.23 -5.89 8.64
CA ASP A 320 -16.72 -5.84 10.02
C ASP A 320 -16.27 -4.42 10.40
N HIS A 321 -15.49 -3.76 9.54
CA HIS A 321 -15.08 -2.36 9.75
C HIS A 321 -16.29 -1.42 9.79
N ALA A 322 -17.27 -1.61 8.91
CA ALA A 322 -18.50 -0.83 8.91
C ALA A 322 -19.33 -1.07 10.18
N ALA A 323 -19.35 -2.29 10.71
CA ALA A 323 -19.94 -2.59 12.02
C ALA A 323 -19.18 -1.90 13.17
N GLY A 324 -17.85 -1.97 13.17
CA GLY A 324 -16.99 -1.32 14.17
C GLY A 324 -17.15 0.20 14.20
N ILE A 325 -17.18 0.85 13.03
CA ILE A 325 -17.41 2.30 12.93
C ILE A 325 -18.81 2.67 13.41
N ARG A 326 -19.84 1.89 13.05
CA ARG A 326 -21.21 2.12 13.56
C ARG A 326 -21.26 2.01 15.07
N HIS A 327 -20.66 0.97 15.65
CA HIS A 327 -20.58 0.80 17.10
C HIS A 327 -19.87 1.97 17.77
N LEU A 328 -18.70 2.38 17.27
CA LEU A 328 -17.95 3.52 17.80
C LEU A 328 -18.75 4.83 17.71
N SER A 329 -19.48 5.07 16.61
CA SER A 329 -20.35 6.24 16.45
C SER A 329 -21.50 6.26 17.46
N VAL A 330 -22.14 5.12 17.70
CA VAL A 330 -23.21 4.99 18.72
C VAL A 330 -22.65 5.21 20.12
N VAL A 331 -21.54 4.57 20.48
CA VAL A 331 -20.93 4.74 21.82
C VAL A 331 -20.46 6.17 22.03
N SER A 332 -19.77 6.77 21.06
CA SER A 332 -19.30 8.15 21.17
C SER A 332 -20.44 9.15 21.28
N SER A 333 -21.53 8.98 20.51
CA SER A 333 -22.70 9.84 20.62
C SER A 333 -23.41 9.69 21.97
N SER A 334 -23.50 8.46 22.52
CA SER A 334 -24.01 8.21 23.87
C SER A 334 -23.17 8.91 24.94
N VAL A 335 -21.84 8.74 24.90
CA VAL A 335 -20.91 9.37 25.85
C VAL A 335 -20.97 10.90 25.73
N ILE A 336 -21.05 11.44 24.51
CA ILE A 336 -21.20 12.89 24.30
C ILE A 336 -22.53 13.38 24.89
N ALA A 337 -23.62 12.62 24.75
CA ALA A 337 -24.90 12.99 25.35
C ALA A 337 -24.83 12.99 26.89
N GLU A 338 -24.23 11.97 27.50
CA GLU A 338 -24.02 11.90 28.94
C GLU A 338 -23.14 13.05 29.46
N LEU A 339 -22.03 13.34 28.77
CA LEU A 339 -21.15 14.44 29.11
C LEU A 339 -21.84 15.80 28.98
N LYS A 340 -22.72 15.98 27.98
CA LYS A 340 -23.55 17.19 27.87
C LYS A 340 -24.51 17.34 29.05
N VAL A 341 -25.13 16.25 29.52
CA VAL A 341 -26.00 16.28 30.70
C VAL A 341 -25.19 16.65 31.96
N LEU A 342 -23.99 16.07 32.13
CA LEU A 342 -23.10 16.43 33.25
C LEU A 342 -22.65 17.88 33.18
N LEU A 343 -22.32 18.38 31.99
CA LEU A 343 -21.95 19.77 31.78
C LEU A 343 -23.08 20.72 32.16
N GLU A 344 -24.33 20.39 31.78
CA GLU A 344 -25.49 21.19 32.13
C GLU A 344 -25.75 21.19 33.65
N LYS A 345 -25.63 20.04 34.33
CA LYS A 345 -25.67 19.98 35.79
C LYS A 345 -24.57 20.82 36.44
N GLY A 346 -23.36 20.79 35.89
CA GLY A 346 -22.24 21.62 36.33
C GLY A 346 -22.51 23.12 36.17
N ARG A 347 -23.08 23.53 35.03
CA ARG A 347 -23.50 24.92 34.78
C ARG A 347 -24.60 25.36 35.74
N GLN A 348 -25.61 24.53 35.98
CA GLN A 348 -26.66 24.82 36.96
C GLN A 348 -26.07 25.00 38.37
N MET A 349 -25.16 24.12 38.78
CA MET A 349 -24.49 24.23 40.08
C MET A 349 -23.64 25.50 40.18
N GLN A 350 -22.93 25.87 39.11
CA GLN A 350 -22.17 27.12 39.04
C GLN A 350 -23.10 28.34 39.11
N GLN A 351 -24.21 28.35 38.37
CA GLN A 351 -25.18 29.44 38.38
C GLN A 351 -25.81 29.63 39.77
N ILE A 352 -26.18 28.53 40.45
CA ILE A 352 -26.67 28.57 41.83
C ILE A 352 -25.57 29.11 42.75
N SER A 353 -24.32 28.63 42.62
CA SER A 353 -23.19 29.11 43.41
C SER A 353 -22.94 30.61 43.22
N GLU A 354 -22.98 31.12 41.98
CA GLU A 354 -22.83 32.55 41.67
C GLU A 354 -23.96 33.38 42.28
N ASN A 355 -25.20 32.89 42.22
CA ASN A 355 -26.35 33.54 42.85
C ASN A 355 -26.24 33.53 44.38
N CYS A 356 -25.83 32.42 44.99
CA CYS A 356 -25.55 32.33 46.43
C CYS A 356 -24.42 33.28 46.82
N GLN A 357 -23.34 33.38 46.03
CA GLN A 357 -22.20 34.25 46.31
C GLN A 357 -22.60 35.74 46.35
N LYS A 358 -23.60 36.18 45.58
CA LYS A 358 -24.13 37.55 45.66
C LYS A 358 -24.74 37.87 47.02
N LEU A 359 -25.31 36.86 47.71
CA LEU A 359 -25.95 37.02 49.02
C LEU A 359 -24.97 36.83 50.19
N THR A 360 -23.73 36.38 49.93
CA THR A 360 -22.74 36.17 51.00
C THR A 360 -22.15 37.48 51.54
N THR A 361 -22.05 37.57 52.86
CA THR A 361 -21.45 38.71 53.55
C THR A 361 -19.92 38.71 53.39
N THR A 362 -19.25 39.86 53.64
CA THR A 362 -17.79 39.96 53.58
C THR A 362 -17.08 39.02 54.56
N ARG A 363 -17.73 38.71 55.69
CA ARG A 363 -17.25 37.73 56.69
C ARG A 363 -17.30 36.30 56.14
N GLU A 364 -18.40 35.90 55.50
CA GLU A 364 -18.56 34.58 54.87
C GLU A 364 -17.63 34.34 53.67
N LYS A 365 -17.19 35.42 52.99
CA LYS A 365 -16.17 35.33 51.93
C LYS A 365 -14.77 34.98 52.44
N LEU A 366 -14.46 35.31 53.70
CA LEU A 366 -13.18 35.03 54.35
C LEU A 366 -13.15 33.68 55.06
N LEU A 367 -14.32 33.09 55.33
CA LEU A 367 -14.47 31.77 55.94
C LEU A 367 -13.71 30.60 55.29
N PRO A 368 -13.63 30.46 53.94
CA PRO A 368 -12.82 29.40 53.34
C PRO A 368 -11.31 29.59 53.55
N ILE A 369 -10.86 30.79 53.92
CA ILE A 369 -9.47 31.08 54.28
C ILE A 369 -9.25 30.72 55.76
N ILE A 370 -10.18 31.11 56.63
CA ILE A 370 -10.14 30.81 58.07
C ILE A 370 -10.18 29.29 58.33
N THR A 371 -11.05 28.56 57.64
CA THR A 371 -11.13 27.09 57.76
C THR A 371 -9.86 26.39 57.25
N LYS A 372 -9.23 26.90 56.19
CA LYS A 372 -7.93 26.37 55.73
C LYS A 372 -6.81 26.63 56.74
N ILE A 373 -6.82 27.78 57.41
CA ILE A 373 -5.87 28.10 58.48
C ILE A 373 -6.11 27.19 59.69
N GLN A 374 -7.37 27.02 60.11
CA GLN A 374 -7.72 26.12 61.22
C GLN A 374 -7.38 24.65 60.95
N ILE A 375 -7.54 24.17 59.71
CA ILE A 375 -7.15 22.80 59.32
C ILE A 375 -5.62 22.67 59.29
N ALA A 376 -4.89 23.68 58.79
CA ALA A 376 -3.42 23.68 58.78
C ALA A 376 -2.81 23.78 60.20
N ASP A 377 -3.48 24.46 61.12
CA ASP A 377 -3.07 24.55 62.52
C ASP A 377 -3.38 23.26 63.30
N CYS A 378 -4.44 22.54 62.93
CA CYS A 378 -4.78 21.23 63.52
C CYS A 378 -3.81 20.10 63.12
N GLU A 379 -3.05 20.24 62.03
CA GLU A 379 -1.99 19.27 61.69
C GLU A 379 -0.75 19.40 62.60
N ASN A 380 -0.59 20.51 63.33
CA ASN A 380 0.63 20.79 64.10
C ASN A 380 0.47 20.80 65.63
N GLN A 381 -0.74 20.68 66.19
CA GLN A 381 -0.91 20.56 67.65
C GLN A 381 -2.08 19.64 68.01
N HIS A 382 -1.74 18.48 68.58
CA HIS A 382 -2.55 17.52 69.34
C HIS A 382 -3.97 17.14 68.84
N PRO A 383 -4.24 15.82 68.64
CA PRO A 383 -5.56 15.34 68.26
C PRO A 383 -6.55 15.51 69.43
N LEU A 384 -7.50 16.44 69.28
CA LEU A 384 -8.72 16.39 70.08
C LEU A 384 -9.55 15.19 69.61
N ASN A 385 -9.52 14.15 70.43
CA ASN A 385 -10.43 13.03 70.41
C ASN A 385 -11.89 13.51 70.40
N ALA A 386 -12.53 13.50 69.24
CA ALA A 386 -13.98 13.34 69.09
C ALA A 386 -14.29 12.82 67.67
N CYS A 387 -14.78 11.58 67.62
CA CYS A 387 -15.33 10.85 66.46
C CYS A 387 -14.33 10.24 65.45
N ASP A 388 -13.89 9.02 65.76
CA ASP A 388 -13.28 8.04 64.86
C ASP A 388 -14.30 7.44 63.84
N GLU A 389 -14.95 8.30 63.06
CA GLU A 389 -15.54 7.89 61.79
C GLU A 389 -15.05 8.86 60.72
N LYS A 390 -14.00 8.46 59.99
CA LYS A 390 -13.59 9.17 58.78
C LYS A 390 -14.80 9.21 57.84
N MET A 391 -15.40 10.39 57.69
CA MET A 391 -16.57 10.59 56.86
C MET A 391 -16.33 9.97 55.46
N PRO A 392 -17.19 9.05 54.99
CA PRO A 392 -16.95 8.32 53.74
C PRO A 392 -16.79 9.26 52.53
N GLU A 393 -15.87 8.95 51.61
CA GLU A 393 -15.82 9.65 50.33
C GLU A 393 -17.17 9.46 49.60
N PRO A 394 -17.79 10.52 49.05
CA PRO A 394 -17.23 11.84 48.74
C PRO A 394 -17.59 12.96 49.74
N TYR A 395 -18.21 12.65 50.88
CA TYR A 395 -18.76 13.67 51.78
C TYR A 395 -17.67 14.45 52.52
N ASN A 396 -16.51 13.85 52.76
CA ASN A 396 -15.32 14.54 53.25
C ASN A 396 -14.91 15.76 52.39
N LYS A 397 -15.13 15.73 51.07
CA LYS A 397 -14.82 16.84 50.13
C LYS A 397 -15.79 18.01 50.26
N LEU A 398 -16.96 17.81 50.87
CA LEU A 398 -17.97 18.86 51.11
C LEU A 398 -17.89 19.47 52.52
N LEU A 399 -16.88 19.12 53.34
CA LEU A 399 -16.79 19.59 54.73
C LEU A 399 -16.82 21.12 54.84
N SER A 400 -16.04 21.80 53.98
CA SER A 400 -15.98 23.28 53.94
C SER A 400 -17.31 23.91 53.49
N PHE A 401 -18.09 23.22 52.65
CA PHE A 401 -19.43 23.66 52.26
C PHE A 401 -20.40 23.55 53.45
N TRP A 402 -20.39 22.42 54.16
CA TRP A 402 -21.27 22.20 55.31
C TRP A 402 -20.97 23.13 56.48
N GLN A 403 -19.70 23.45 56.74
CA GLN A 403 -19.32 24.44 57.75
C GLN A 403 -19.90 25.82 57.43
N LYS A 404 -19.75 26.29 56.18
CA LYS A 404 -20.36 27.56 55.73
C LYS A 404 -21.89 27.54 55.82
N PHE A 405 -22.51 26.44 55.40
CA PHE A 405 -23.96 26.29 55.46
C PHE A 405 -24.48 26.38 56.91
N ASN A 406 -23.80 25.72 57.84
CA ASN A 406 -24.19 25.73 59.26
C ASN A 406 -24.01 27.11 59.88
N GLU A 407 -22.93 27.83 59.59
CA GLU A 407 -22.73 29.20 60.11
C GLU A 407 -23.79 30.17 59.57
N SER A 408 -24.06 30.13 58.26
CA SER A 408 -25.11 30.96 57.65
C SER A 408 -26.50 30.63 58.21
N LYS A 409 -26.76 29.35 58.53
CA LYS A 409 -27.99 28.92 59.20
C LYS A 409 -28.09 29.45 60.63
N LEU A 410 -27.01 29.42 61.40
CA LEU A 410 -26.96 30.00 62.75
C LEU A 410 -27.18 31.52 62.72
N GLU A 411 -26.57 32.22 61.75
CA GLU A 411 -26.77 33.66 61.57
C GLU A 411 -28.22 33.97 61.18
N CYS A 412 -28.83 33.18 60.30
CA CYS A 412 -30.25 33.27 59.98
C CYS A 412 -31.14 33.12 61.22
N GLU A 413 -30.91 32.10 62.06
CA GLU A 413 -31.71 31.90 63.28
C GLU A 413 -31.49 33.03 64.30
N PHE A 414 -30.26 33.53 64.43
CA PHE A 414 -29.98 34.68 65.29
C PHE A 414 -30.69 35.96 64.81
N LEU A 415 -30.69 36.22 63.49
CA LEU A 415 -31.42 37.35 62.89
C LEU A 415 -32.93 37.21 63.08
N LYS A 416 -33.49 36.00 62.97
CA LYS A 416 -34.90 35.74 63.28
C LYS A 416 -35.21 36.07 64.74
N MET A 417 -34.40 35.62 65.69
CA MET A 417 -34.59 35.96 67.10
C MET A 417 -34.54 37.47 67.33
N LYS A 418 -33.55 38.17 66.79
CA LYS A 418 -33.48 39.64 66.88
C LYS A 418 -34.69 40.33 66.26
N HIS A 419 -35.17 39.86 65.11
CA HIS A 419 -36.38 40.38 64.48
C HIS A 419 -37.60 40.17 65.39
N THR A 420 -37.76 39.00 66.01
CA THR A 420 -38.87 38.75 66.93
C THR A 420 -38.84 39.68 68.15
N VAL A 421 -37.66 39.90 68.74
CA VAL A 421 -37.48 40.84 69.86
C VAL A 421 -37.79 42.27 69.43
N CYS A 422 -37.17 42.78 68.35
CA CYS A 422 -37.46 44.13 67.87
C CYS A 422 -38.92 44.30 67.42
N SER A 423 -39.57 43.26 66.89
CA SER A 423 -41.00 43.32 66.56
C SER A 423 -41.88 43.37 67.82
N GLN A 424 -41.51 42.68 68.89
CA GLN A 424 -42.18 42.77 70.18
C GLN A 424 -41.98 44.16 70.80
N GLU A 425 -40.74 44.66 70.86
CA GLU A 425 -40.43 46.01 71.31
C GLU A 425 -41.16 47.09 70.48
N ASN A 426 -41.25 46.93 69.15
CA ASN A 426 -41.99 47.86 68.29
C ASN A 426 -43.50 47.77 68.56
N LYS A 427 -44.02 46.58 68.84
CA LYS A 427 -45.43 46.41 69.26
C LYS A 427 -45.69 47.09 70.59
N GLU A 428 -44.81 46.90 71.58
CA GLU A 428 -44.88 47.56 72.89
C GLU A 428 -44.73 49.09 72.78
N LEU A 429 -43.80 49.58 71.97
CA LEU A 429 -43.63 51.01 71.70
C LEU A 429 -44.84 51.61 70.98
N ARG A 430 -45.46 50.88 70.05
CA ARG A 430 -46.73 51.28 69.40
C ARG A 430 -47.87 51.31 70.41
N GLU A 431 -47.97 50.32 71.30
CA GLU A 431 -48.94 50.29 72.39
C GLU A 431 -48.70 51.45 73.37
N MET A 432 -47.45 51.76 73.74
CA MET A 432 -47.10 52.92 74.55
C MET A 432 -47.40 54.24 73.84
N LEU A 433 -47.14 54.36 72.54
CA LEU A 433 -47.53 55.52 71.73
C LEU A 433 -49.05 55.66 71.64
N GLN A 434 -49.78 54.56 71.50
CA GLN A 434 -51.24 54.54 71.47
C GLN A 434 -51.82 54.97 72.84
N ASN A 435 -51.22 54.51 73.94
CA ASN A 435 -51.55 54.95 75.29
C ASN A 435 -51.16 56.43 75.52
N TYR A 436 -50.04 56.91 74.98
CA TYR A 436 -49.62 58.31 75.06
C TYR A 436 -50.52 59.24 74.22
N MET A 437 -50.99 58.77 73.06
CA MET A 437 -52.00 59.45 72.24
C MET A 437 -53.39 59.41 72.88
N GLY A 438 -53.72 58.37 73.66
CA GLY A 438 -54.92 58.33 74.51
C GLY A 438 -54.82 59.15 75.80
N ALA A 439 -53.59 59.42 76.28
CA ALA A 439 -53.30 60.26 77.45
C ALA A 439 -53.13 61.76 77.10
N ARG A 440 -52.99 62.10 75.81
CA ARG A 440 -53.39 63.43 75.35
C ARG A 440 -54.91 63.49 75.41
N PRO A 441 -55.50 64.58 75.94
CA PRO A 441 -56.92 64.81 75.74
C PRO A 441 -57.13 65.01 74.24
N SER A 442 -57.60 63.96 73.57
CA SER A 442 -58.49 64.11 72.44
C SER A 442 -59.64 64.97 72.95
N THR A 443 -59.68 66.23 72.53
CA THR A 443 -60.92 67.00 72.47
C THR A 443 -61.86 66.31 71.48
N SER A 444 -62.40 65.15 71.88
CA SER A 444 -63.59 64.46 71.36
C SER A 444 -63.60 63.01 71.89
N ALA A 445 -63.84 62.86 73.19
CA ALA A 445 -64.36 61.61 73.71
C ALA A 445 -65.81 61.44 73.24
N ILE A 446 -66.14 60.32 72.60
CA ILE A 446 -67.47 59.71 72.64
C ILE A 446 -67.29 58.29 73.19
N PRO A 447 -67.81 57.98 74.39
CA PRO A 447 -67.60 56.70 75.06
C PRO A 447 -68.73 55.69 74.78
N THR A 448 -68.37 54.41 74.66
CA THR A 448 -69.29 53.29 74.84
C THR A 448 -68.70 52.26 75.80
N THR A 449 -69.10 52.44 77.06
CA THR A 449 -69.55 51.42 78.05
C THR A 449 -68.97 50.00 78.03
N LYS A 450 -68.42 49.63 79.21
CA LYS A 450 -68.04 48.29 79.72
C LYS A 450 -69.24 47.31 79.84
N PRO A 451 -68.98 46.06 80.25
CA PRO A 451 -69.46 45.69 81.59
C PRO A 451 -68.40 45.04 82.51
N LEU A 452 -68.73 45.05 83.79
CA LEU A 452 -67.94 44.69 84.96
C LEU A 452 -67.69 43.19 85.10
N ASN A 453 -66.62 42.81 85.84
CA ASN A 453 -66.77 41.83 86.90
C ASN A 453 -65.73 42.02 88.02
N CYS A 454 -66.23 41.85 89.23
CA CYS A 454 -65.65 42.25 90.51
C CYS A 454 -64.61 41.25 91.05
N LEU A 455 -63.66 41.76 91.83
CA LEU A 455 -62.79 41.02 92.74
C LEU A 455 -63.61 40.34 93.84
N ILE A 456 -63.28 39.07 94.16
CA ILE A 456 -63.30 38.57 95.54
C ILE A 456 -62.01 37.78 95.78
N ARG A 457 -61.41 38.07 96.93
CA ARG A 457 -60.19 37.53 97.53
C ARG A 457 -60.60 36.73 98.77
N SER A 458 -60.12 35.50 98.93
CA SER A 458 -59.85 34.80 100.23
C SER A 458 -59.39 33.38 99.91
N GLN A 459 -58.15 33.00 100.25
CA GLN A 459 -57.81 32.21 101.45
C GLN A 459 -58.66 30.94 101.59
N THR A 460 -58.29 29.85 100.93
CA THR A 460 -57.54 28.67 101.42
C THR A 460 -57.26 27.74 100.25
#